data_AF-A0A8S3TKT7-F1
#
_entry.id   AF-A0A8S3TKT7-F1
#
_cell.length_a   1.000
_cell.length_b   1.000
_cell.length_c   1.000
_cell.angle_alpha   90.00
_cell.angle_beta   90.00
_cell.angle_gamma   90.00
#
_symmetry.space_group_name_H-M   'P 1'
#
loop_
_entity.id
_entity.type
_entity.pdbx_description
1 polymer ?
#
loop_
_entity_poly.entity_id
_entity_poly.type
_entity_poly.pdbx_seq_one_letter_code
_entity_poly.pdbx_strand_id
1 'polypeptide(L)'
;MQYIFIAKVCYDNIGCFSNEWPFWNTFGILPRSTEENGITFNLYTRINPTNDQVLDPNGPGTSVMSTNFNGAHKTVFIIHGLNEERGDDWIKRMTSFLIQYFDVNVIVVNWKDGANDNYFRAVANTRVVGAVTANMIKLLQRSSSLSLDNVHLVGHSLGAHVAGYVEK
;
A
#
# COMPACT_ATOMS: atom_id res chain seq x y z
N MET A 1 -15.17 19.27 -27.37
CA MET A 1 -15.54 18.90 -25.98
C MET A 1 -15.73 17.40 -25.95
N GLN A 2 -14.79 16.66 -25.36
CA GLN A 2 -14.90 15.21 -25.21
C GLN A 2 -15.78 14.94 -23.99
N TYR A 3 -16.97 14.37 -24.20
CA TYR A 3 -17.86 14.00 -23.10
C TYR A 3 -17.24 12.81 -22.36
N ILE A 4 -16.76 13.05 -21.13
CA ILE A 4 -16.36 11.96 -20.23
C ILE A 4 -17.64 11.36 -19.66
N PHE A 5 -17.92 10.09 -19.99
CA PHE A 5 -19.02 9.36 -19.38
C PHE A 5 -18.68 9.00 -17.94
N ILE A 6 -19.60 9.31 -17.03
CA ILE A 6 -19.51 8.92 -15.63
C ILE A 6 -19.64 7.39 -15.53
N ALA A 7 -18.67 6.77 -14.87
CA ALA A 7 -18.60 5.34 -14.64
C ALA A 7 -18.03 5.05 -13.25
N LYS A 8 -18.31 3.85 -12.74
CA LYS A 8 -17.73 3.33 -11.49
C LYS A 8 -17.36 1.87 -11.63
N VAL A 9 -16.35 1.46 -10.88
CA VAL A 9 -15.96 0.05 -10.68
C VAL A 9 -15.96 -0.24 -9.18
N CYS A 10 -16.30 -1.46 -8.78
CA CYS A 10 -16.30 -1.87 -7.37
C CYS A 10 -15.46 -3.13 -7.21
N TYR A 11 -14.72 -3.19 -6.10
CA TYR A 11 -13.88 -4.32 -5.75
C TYR A 11 -14.22 -4.76 -4.32
N ASP A 12 -14.12 -6.06 -4.09
CA ASP A 12 -14.39 -6.65 -2.79
C ASP A 12 -13.49 -6.03 -1.72
N ASN A 13 -14.05 -5.82 -0.53
CA ASN A 13 -13.40 -5.27 0.66
C ASN A 13 -12.92 -3.81 0.59
N ILE A 14 -12.80 -3.18 -0.58
CA ILE A 14 -12.33 -1.79 -0.74
C ILE A 14 -13.35 -0.82 -1.36
N GLY A 15 -14.53 -1.31 -1.74
CA GLY A 15 -15.65 -0.47 -2.18
C GLY A 15 -15.58 -0.06 -3.65
N CYS A 16 -16.16 1.10 -3.97
CA CYS A 16 -16.33 1.55 -5.36
C CYS A 16 -15.52 2.82 -5.68
N PHE A 17 -14.99 2.87 -6.89
CA PHE A 17 -14.21 3.98 -7.43
C PHE A 17 -14.92 4.54 -8.66
N SER A 18 -15.35 5.80 -8.60
CA SER A 18 -15.93 6.51 -9.76
C SER A 18 -14.89 7.39 -10.45
N ASN A 19 -15.14 7.73 -11.71
CA ASN A 19 -14.41 8.75 -12.45
C ASN A 19 -15.12 10.12 -12.44
N GLU A 20 -16.09 10.31 -11.53
CA GLU A 20 -16.72 11.60 -11.28
C GLU A 20 -15.71 12.61 -10.71
N TRP A 21 -16.06 13.89 -10.70
CA TRP A 21 -15.26 14.91 -10.03
C TRP A 21 -14.96 14.52 -8.57
N PRO A 22 -13.70 14.61 -8.10
CA PRO A 22 -12.52 15.20 -8.76
C PRO A 22 -11.66 14.22 -9.59
N PHE A 23 -12.07 12.97 -9.77
CA PHE A 23 -11.29 11.87 -10.35
C PHE A 23 -11.32 11.75 -11.88
N TRP A 24 -12.01 12.65 -12.59
CA TRP A 24 -11.94 12.71 -14.06
C TRP A 24 -10.59 13.27 -14.56
N ASN A 25 -9.74 13.78 -13.67
CA ASN A 25 -8.41 14.32 -13.95
C ASN A 25 -7.43 13.28 -14.54
N THR A 26 -7.80 12.00 -14.55
CA THR A 26 -7.12 10.90 -15.25
C THR A 26 -7.73 10.62 -16.64
N PHE A 27 -8.39 11.61 -17.26
CA PHE A 27 -9.16 11.45 -18.51
C PHE A 27 -10.28 10.41 -18.39
N GLY A 28 -10.90 10.30 -17.21
CA GLY A 28 -11.99 9.34 -16.96
C GLY A 28 -11.52 7.91 -16.72
N ILE A 29 -10.21 7.66 -16.64
CA ILE A 29 -9.65 6.33 -16.40
C ILE A 29 -9.94 5.88 -14.96
N LEU A 30 -10.62 4.74 -14.84
CA LEU A 30 -10.87 4.05 -13.58
C LEU A 30 -9.63 3.28 -13.11
N PRO A 31 -9.45 3.04 -11.81
CA PRO A 31 -8.37 2.17 -11.32
C PRO A 31 -8.57 0.72 -11.78
N ARG A 32 -7.49 -0.07 -11.74
CA ARG A 32 -7.50 -1.54 -11.86
C ARG A 32 -7.78 -2.23 -10.52
N SER A 33 -8.08 -3.52 -10.53
CA SER A 33 -8.34 -4.32 -9.32
C SER A 33 -7.07 -4.51 -8.46
N THR A 34 -7.24 -5.02 -7.24
CA THR A 34 -6.11 -5.34 -6.34
C THR A 34 -5.13 -6.31 -6.99
N GLU A 35 -5.65 -7.35 -7.66
CA GLU A 35 -4.88 -8.41 -8.32
C GLU A 35 -4.12 -7.85 -9.53
N GLU A 36 -4.79 -7.01 -10.33
CA GLU A 36 -4.18 -6.37 -11.50
C GLU A 36 -3.09 -5.33 -11.14
N ASN A 37 -3.13 -4.80 -9.91
CA ASN A 37 -2.08 -3.91 -9.39
C ASN A 37 -0.90 -4.66 -8.76
N GLY A 38 -1.01 -5.99 -8.58
CA GLY A 38 0.04 -6.81 -7.98
C GLY A 38 0.40 -6.38 -6.56
N ILE A 39 -0.58 -5.96 -5.76
CA ILE A 39 -0.34 -5.35 -4.44
C ILE A 39 0.11 -6.42 -3.44
N THR A 40 1.31 -6.25 -2.89
CA THR A 40 1.83 -7.07 -1.79
C THR A 40 2.33 -6.21 -0.62
N PHE A 41 2.19 -6.75 0.59
CA PHE A 41 2.70 -6.13 1.82
C PHE A 41 3.83 -6.99 2.37
N ASN A 42 5.06 -6.52 2.18
CA ASN A 42 6.26 -7.28 2.51
C ASN A 42 6.81 -6.81 3.86
N LEU A 43 6.67 -7.62 4.89
CA LEU A 43 7.11 -7.32 6.25
C LEU A 43 8.58 -7.68 6.46
N TYR A 44 9.36 -6.68 6.89
CA TYR A 44 10.71 -6.80 7.39
C TYR A 44 10.75 -6.39 8.86
N THR A 45 11.51 -7.13 9.66
CA THR A 45 11.80 -6.81 11.05
C THR A 45 13.28 -7.10 11.33
N ARG A 46 13.76 -6.76 12.52
CA ARG A 46 15.10 -7.16 12.96
C ARG A 46 15.30 -8.69 12.98
N ILE A 47 14.22 -9.47 13.12
CA ILE A 47 14.26 -10.94 13.15
C ILE A 47 14.40 -11.53 11.73
N ASN A 48 13.82 -10.86 10.73
CA ASN A 48 13.88 -11.26 9.32
C ASN A 48 14.34 -10.09 8.43
N PRO A 49 15.61 -9.67 8.54
CA PRO A 49 16.06 -8.42 7.93
C PRO A 49 16.26 -8.50 6.41
N THR A 50 16.38 -9.72 5.87
CA THR A 50 16.64 -9.97 4.44
C THR A 50 15.47 -10.63 3.72
N ASN A 51 14.81 -11.59 4.37
CA ASN A 51 13.69 -12.34 3.81
C ASN A 51 12.39 -11.80 4.39
N ASP A 52 11.57 -11.18 3.54
CA ASP A 52 10.27 -10.68 3.97
C ASP A 52 9.27 -11.79 4.29
N GLN A 53 8.26 -11.43 5.08
CA GLN A 53 7.05 -12.22 5.27
C GLN A 53 5.88 -11.46 4.62
N VAL A 54 5.16 -12.11 3.71
CA VAL A 54 4.03 -11.47 3.02
C VAL A 54 2.81 -11.45 3.94
N LEU A 55 2.23 -10.27 4.10
CA LEU A 55 0.96 -10.06 4.82
C LEU A 55 -0.18 -10.02 3.80
N ASP A 56 -1.22 -10.83 4.02
CA ASP A 56 -2.42 -10.85 3.19
C ASP A 56 -3.49 -9.91 3.79
N PRO A 57 -3.85 -8.79 3.11
CA PRO A 57 -4.88 -7.87 3.61
C PRO A 57 -6.28 -8.48 3.69
N ASN A 58 -6.53 -9.57 2.97
CA ASN A 58 -7.80 -10.30 2.97
C ASN A 58 -7.75 -11.59 3.81
N GLY A 59 -6.59 -11.91 4.39
CA GLY A 59 -6.39 -13.11 5.18
C GLY A 59 -7.04 -13.04 6.57
N PRO A 60 -7.22 -14.20 7.25
CA PRO A 60 -7.66 -14.19 8.63
C PRO A 60 -6.61 -13.51 9.52
N GLY A 61 -7.01 -12.85 10.61
CA GLY A 61 -6.05 -12.17 11.51
C GLY A 61 -4.96 -13.07 12.09
N THR A 62 -5.19 -14.38 12.15
CA THR A 62 -4.18 -15.38 12.52
C THR A 62 -3.00 -15.43 11.55
N SER A 63 -3.15 -14.96 10.30
CA SER A 63 -2.05 -14.84 9.34
C SER A 63 -1.00 -13.85 9.84
N VAL A 64 -1.41 -12.72 10.42
CA VAL A 64 -0.50 -11.72 11.03
C VAL A 64 0.24 -12.33 12.20
N MET A 65 -0.44 -13.09 13.06
CA MET A 65 0.14 -13.75 14.24
C MET A 65 1.20 -14.82 13.87
N SER A 66 1.19 -15.31 12.63
CA SER A 66 2.18 -16.26 12.13
C SER A 66 3.47 -15.60 11.62
N THR A 67 3.53 -14.27 11.62
CA THR A 67 4.69 -13.48 11.21
C THR A 67 5.45 -12.91 12.40
N ASN A 68 6.56 -12.22 12.13
CA ASN A 68 7.35 -11.49 13.13
C ASN A 68 6.74 -10.12 13.48
N PHE A 69 5.54 -9.80 12.99
CA PHE A 69 4.90 -8.51 13.25
C PHE A 69 4.67 -8.32 14.76
N ASN A 70 5.10 -7.17 15.28
CA ASN A 70 4.89 -6.81 16.67
C ASN A 70 4.07 -5.52 16.79
N GLY A 71 2.82 -5.63 17.25
CA GLY A 71 1.92 -4.48 17.40
C GLY A 71 2.38 -3.41 18.40
N ALA A 72 3.32 -3.73 19.30
CA ALA A 72 3.91 -2.76 20.22
C ALA A 72 5.01 -1.89 19.58
N HIS A 73 5.54 -2.30 18.42
CA HIS A 73 6.59 -1.57 17.71
C HIS A 73 5.99 -0.53 16.75
N LYS A 74 6.74 0.53 16.47
CA LYS A 74 6.39 1.44 15.38
C LYS A 74 6.37 0.66 14.06
N THR A 75 5.38 0.95 13.23
CA THR A 75 5.16 0.32 11.94
C THR A 75 5.32 1.36 10.84
N VAL A 76 6.38 1.25 10.06
CA VAL A 76 6.70 2.14 8.95
C VAL A 76 6.30 1.48 7.65
N PHE A 77 5.32 2.05 6.95
CA PHE A 77 5.00 1.64 5.59
C PHE A 77 5.86 2.44 4.61
N ILE A 78 6.52 1.76 3.68
CA ILE A 78 7.28 2.37 2.60
C ILE A 78 6.55 2.09 1.29
N ILE A 79 6.15 3.14 0.58
CA ILE A 79 5.31 3.07 -0.61
C ILE A 79 6.07 3.70 -1.78
N HIS A 80 6.41 2.87 -2.76
CA HIS A 80 7.12 3.33 -3.95
C HIS A 80 6.19 4.06 -4.94
N GLY A 81 6.77 4.74 -5.92
CA GLY A 81 6.09 5.52 -6.94
C GLY A 81 6.02 4.84 -8.30
N LEU A 82 5.81 5.68 -9.32
CA LEU A 82 5.74 5.29 -10.73
C LEU A 82 7.03 4.61 -11.18
N ASN A 83 6.90 3.48 -11.88
CA ASN A 83 8.02 2.69 -12.42
C ASN A 83 9.05 2.20 -11.39
N GLU A 84 8.66 2.15 -10.12
CA GLU A 84 9.49 1.64 -9.02
C GLU A 84 8.93 0.29 -8.54
N GLU A 85 9.73 -0.42 -7.74
CA GLU A 85 9.34 -1.68 -7.11
C GLU A 85 10.03 -1.91 -5.77
N ARG A 86 9.59 -2.93 -5.01
CA ARG A 86 10.22 -3.30 -3.72
C ARG A 86 11.73 -3.52 -3.79
N GLY A 87 12.21 -3.92 -4.97
CA GLY A 87 13.60 -4.30 -5.24
C GLY A 87 14.54 -3.13 -5.42
N ASP A 88 14.02 -1.89 -5.50
CA ASP A 88 14.84 -0.71 -5.75
C ASP A 88 15.77 -0.41 -4.59
N ASP A 89 16.96 0.11 -4.93
CA ASP A 89 18.04 0.34 -3.97
C ASP A 89 17.62 1.25 -2.82
N TRP A 90 16.80 2.28 -3.09
CA TRP A 90 16.37 3.21 -2.05
C TRP A 90 15.41 2.54 -1.06
N ILE A 91 14.52 1.66 -1.52
CA ILE A 91 13.64 0.86 -0.66
C ILE A 91 14.50 -0.07 0.22
N LYS A 92 15.42 -0.82 -0.40
CA LYS A 92 16.30 -1.76 0.33
C LYS A 92 17.15 -1.06 1.38
N ARG A 93 17.76 0.07 1.02
CA ARG A 93 18.62 0.86 1.93
C ARG A 93 17.80 1.45 3.08
N MET A 94 16.63 2.02 2.80
CA MET A 94 15.77 2.58 3.83
C MET A 94 15.25 1.51 4.79
N THR A 95 14.76 0.39 4.26
CA THR A 95 14.33 -0.76 5.07
C THR A 95 15.46 -1.28 5.95
N SER A 96 16.65 -1.52 5.38
CA SER A 96 17.82 -1.99 6.11
C SER A 96 18.24 -1.02 7.22
N PHE A 97 18.23 0.29 6.94
CA PHE A 97 18.59 1.29 7.94
C PHE A 97 17.58 1.30 9.09
N LEU A 98 16.28 1.31 8.80
CA LEU A 98 15.24 1.34 9.82
C LEU A 98 15.31 0.13 10.77
N ILE A 99 15.43 -1.08 10.23
CA ILE A 99 15.47 -2.31 11.06
C ILE A 99 16.80 -2.50 11.80
N GLN A 100 17.89 -1.95 11.27
CA GLN A 100 19.21 -2.01 11.90
C GLN A 100 19.26 -1.13 13.15
N TYR A 101 18.67 0.07 13.10
CA TYR A 101 18.81 1.06 14.18
C TYR A 101 17.60 1.13 15.11
N PHE A 102 16.43 0.62 14.72
CA PHE A 102 15.20 0.70 15.52
C PHE A 102 14.49 -0.64 15.62
N ASP A 103 13.76 -0.84 16.72
CA ASP A 103 12.84 -1.96 16.89
C ASP A 103 11.50 -1.59 16.25
N VAL A 104 11.39 -1.85 14.94
CA VAL A 104 10.27 -1.45 14.10
C VAL A 104 9.80 -2.59 13.21
N ASN A 105 8.53 -2.54 12.83
CA ASN A 105 8.03 -3.26 11.66
C ASN A 105 8.22 -2.35 10.45
N VAL A 106 8.89 -2.82 9.39
CA VAL A 106 8.91 -2.12 8.10
C VAL A 106 8.07 -2.92 7.12
N ILE A 107 7.05 -2.29 6.54
CA ILE A 107 6.17 -2.92 5.56
C ILE A 107 6.35 -2.20 4.23
N VAL A 108 6.96 -2.87 3.26
CA VAL A 108 7.03 -2.34 1.90
C VAL A 108 5.71 -2.63 1.20
N VAL A 109 5.04 -1.58 0.73
CA VAL A 109 3.84 -1.67 -0.11
C VAL A 109 4.30 -1.72 -1.56
N ASN A 110 4.34 -2.92 -2.11
CA ASN A 110 4.74 -3.16 -3.49
C ASN A 110 3.48 -3.22 -4.36
N TRP A 111 3.42 -2.37 -5.39
CA TRP A 111 2.32 -2.29 -6.35
C TRP A 111 2.87 -2.12 -7.78
N LYS A 112 4.00 -2.78 -8.04
CA LYS A 112 4.80 -2.70 -9.26
C LYS A 112 3.96 -2.78 -10.53
N ASP A 113 3.02 -3.71 -10.61
CA ASP A 113 2.23 -3.95 -11.83
C ASP A 113 1.31 -2.75 -12.12
N GLY A 114 0.71 -2.17 -11.07
CA GLY A 114 -0.07 -0.95 -11.15
C GLY A 114 0.76 0.32 -11.39
N ALA A 115 2.00 0.35 -10.90
CA ALA A 115 2.92 1.47 -10.98
C ALA A 115 3.65 1.58 -12.33
N ASN A 116 3.77 0.49 -13.08
CA ASN A 116 4.41 0.43 -14.41
C ASN A 116 3.41 0.62 -15.57
N ASP A 117 2.16 0.99 -15.27
CA ASP A 117 1.17 1.33 -16.30
C ASP A 117 1.41 2.75 -16.85
N ASN A 118 0.65 3.14 -17.88
CA ASN A 118 0.59 4.52 -18.33
C ASN A 118 0.27 5.47 -17.16
N TYR A 119 0.86 6.67 -17.19
CA TYR A 119 0.80 7.61 -16.08
C TYR A 119 -0.61 7.85 -15.53
N PHE A 120 -1.61 8.07 -16.40
CA PHE A 120 -2.97 8.34 -15.94
C PHE A 120 -3.63 7.14 -15.27
N ARG A 121 -3.32 5.92 -15.73
CA ARG A 121 -3.76 4.70 -15.04
C ARG A 121 -3.01 4.51 -13.72
N ALA A 122 -1.69 4.71 -13.67
CA ALA A 122 -0.93 4.63 -12.44
C ALA A 122 -1.45 5.64 -11.39
N VAL A 123 -1.78 6.86 -11.80
CA VAL A 123 -2.45 7.86 -10.95
C VAL A 123 -3.81 7.35 -10.46
N ALA A 124 -4.66 6.80 -11.34
CA ALA A 124 -5.95 6.24 -10.93
C ALA A 124 -5.78 5.10 -9.91
N ASN A 125 -4.83 4.20 -10.17
CA ASN A 125 -4.50 3.04 -9.35
C ASN A 125 -4.09 3.40 -7.91
N THR A 126 -3.48 4.58 -7.69
CA THR A 126 -3.11 5.03 -6.33
C THR A 126 -4.27 4.99 -5.33
N ARG A 127 -5.51 5.18 -5.82
CA ARG A 127 -6.74 5.11 -5.01
C ARG A 127 -6.99 3.70 -4.48
N VAL A 128 -6.84 2.69 -5.33
CA VAL A 128 -7.00 1.28 -4.94
C VAL A 128 -5.87 0.86 -4.01
N VAL A 129 -4.62 1.21 -4.33
CA VAL A 129 -3.47 0.88 -3.46
C VAL A 129 -3.64 1.52 -2.07
N GLY A 130 -4.13 2.76 -1.99
CA GLY A 130 -4.41 3.43 -0.72
C GLY A 130 -5.51 2.73 0.08
N ALA A 131 -6.62 2.36 -0.56
CA ALA A 131 -7.72 1.66 0.09
C ALA A 131 -7.30 0.26 0.61
N VAL A 132 -6.52 -0.49 -0.17
CA VAL A 132 -5.98 -1.79 0.25
C VAL A 132 -4.99 -1.62 1.42
N THR A 133 -4.16 -0.58 1.39
CA THR A 133 -3.23 -0.26 2.49
C THR A 133 -3.98 0.12 3.78
N ALA A 134 -5.07 0.89 3.68
CA ALA A 134 -5.95 1.18 4.81
C ALA A 134 -6.57 -0.10 5.40
N ASN A 135 -6.98 -1.04 4.56
CA ASN A 135 -7.49 -2.34 5.02
C ASN A 135 -6.41 -3.18 5.71
N MET A 136 -5.18 -3.19 5.19
CA MET A 136 -4.05 -3.85 5.87
C MET A 136 -3.83 -3.25 7.27
N ILE A 137 -3.81 -1.92 7.41
CA ILE A 137 -3.68 -1.28 8.72
C ILE A 137 -4.82 -1.70 9.66
N LYS A 138 -6.07 -1.70 9.20
CA LYS A 138 -7.22 -2.16 9.98
C LYS A 138 -7.08 -3.63 10.40
N LEU A 139 -6.56 -4.50 9.52
CA LEU A 139 -6.30 -5.90 9.84
C LEU A 139 -5.23 -6.02 10.94
N LEU A 140 -4.14 -5.27 10.84
CA LEU A 140 -3.08 -5.25 11.85
C LEU A 140 -3.62 -4.76 13.21
N GLN A 141 -4.46 -3.73 13.24
CA GLN A 141 -5.09 -3.25 14.48
C GLN A 141 -6.02 -4.28 15.11
N ARG A 142 -6.78 -5.04 14.31
CA ARG A 142 -7.70 -6.07 14.82
C ARG A 142 -6.98 -7.34 15.27
N SER A 143 -5.80 -7.60 14.72
CA SER A 143 -5.04 -8.84 14.93
C SER A 143 -3.90 -8.69 15.94
N SER A 144 -3.68 -7.48 16.46
CA SER A 144 -2.56 -7.16 17.36
C SER A 144 -2.90 -5.96 18.27
N SER A 145 -1.91 -5.47 19.02
CA SER A 145 -2.01 -4.25 19.83
C SER A 145 -1.63 -2.95 19.08
N LEU A 146 -1.57 -2.96 17.74
CA LEU A 146 -1.17 -1.79 16.94
C LEU A 146 -2.08 -0.57 17.18
N SER A 147 -1.49 0.54 17.62
CA SER A 147 -2.12 1.87 17.63
C SER A 147 -1.79 2.64 16.34
N LEU A 148 -2.72 3.49 15.87
CA LEU A 148 -2.46 4.38 14.73
C LEU A 148 -1.36 5.40 15.02
N ASP A 149 -1.16 5.79 16.28
CA ASP A 149 -0.06 6.68 16.68
C ASP A 149 1.33 6.06 16.42
N ASN A 150 1.38 4.73 16.26
CA ASN A 150 2.59 3.98 15.94
C ASN A 150 2.73 3.69 14.43
N VAL A 151 1.79 4.14 13.60
CA VAL A 151 1.86 3.98 12.14
C VAL A 151 2.49 5.21 11.50
N HIS A 152 3.47 4.99 10.62
CA HIS A 152 4.10 6.04 9.83
C HIS A 152 4.11 5.64 8.37
N LEU A 153 3.64 6.52 7.48
CA LEU A 153 3.61 6.28 6.03
C LEU A 153 4.71 7.11 5.36
N VAL A 154 5.60 6.44 4.63
CA VAL A 154 6.60 7.07 3.77
C VAL A 154 6.25 6.75 2.33
N GLY A 155 5.69 7.74 1.63
CA GLY A 155 5.38 7.62 0.22
C GLY A 155 6.32 8.46 -0.65
N HIS A 156 6.90 7.85 -1.68
CA HIS A 156 7.71 8.55 -2.68
C HIS A 156 6.91 8.74 -3.98
N SER A 157 6.95 9.92 -4.59
CA SER A 157 6.29 10.20 -5.88
C SER A 157 4.78 9.83 -5.83
N LEU A 158 4.27 8.98 -6.73
CA LEU A 158 2.88 8.49 -6.67
C LEU A 158 2.55 7.77 -5.34
N GLY A 159 3.55 7.17 -4.68
CA GLY A 159 3.39 6.59 -3.35
C GLY A 159 3.01 7.60 -2.26
N ALA A 160 3.37 8.88 -2.43
CA ALA A 160 2.91 9.94 -1.51
C ALA A 160 1.40 10.16 -1.61
N HIS A 161 0.86 10.08 -2.84
CA HIS A 161 -0.59 10.14 -3.05
C HIS A 161 -1.31 8.89 -2.54
N VAL A 162 -0.69 7.70 -2.70
CA VAL A 162 -1.19 6.47 -2.08
C VAL A 162 -1.31 6.65 -0.57
N ALA A 163 -0.28 7.16 0.11
CA ALA A 163 -0.33 7.46 1.54
C ALA A 163 -1.48 8.42 1.89
N GLY A 164 -1.70 9.46 1.09
CA GLY A 164 -2.84 10.37 1.27
C GLY A 164 -4.23 9.74 1.07
N TYR A 165 -4.33 8.62 0.35
CA TYR A 165 -5.58 7.85 0.24
C TYR A 165 -5.79 6.88 1.39
N VAL A 166 -4.77 6.57 2.20
CA VAL A 166 -4.92 5.67 3.36
C VAL A 166 -5.79 6.29 4.45
N GLU A 167 -5.79 7.62 4.56
CA GLU A 167 -6.56 8.37 5.56
C GLU A 167 -8.01 8.67 5.15
N LYS A 168 -8.43 8.27 3.94
CA LYS A 168 -9.78 8.53 3.42
C LYS A 168 -10.64 7.27 3.38
#